data_AF-A0A383AYG5-F1
#
_entry.id   AF-A0A383AYG5-F1
#
_cell.length_a   1.000
_cell.length_b   1.000
_cell.length_c   1.000
_cell.angle_alpha   90.00
_cell.angle_beta   90.00
_cell.angle_gamma   90.00
#
_symmetry.space_group_name_H-M   'P 1'
#
loop_
_entity.id
_entity.type
_entity.pdbx_description
1 polymer ?
#
loop_
_entity_poly.entity_id
_entity_poly.type
_entity_poly.pdbx_seq_one_letter_code
_entity_poly.pdbx_strand_id
1 'polypeptide(L)' 'MKTFQPKLIMIDVDGTLVDSVPDLAYCIDEMMQKLGLQKWGEAKVRHWVGNG' A
#
# COMPACT_ATOMS: atom_id res chain seq x y z
N MET A 1 -13.72 34.30 8.86
CA MET A 1 -13.41 32.88 8.61
C MET A 1 -12.26 32.82 7.62
N LYS A 2 -11.11 32.21 7.95
CA LYS A 2 -10.00 32.10 6.98
C LYS A 2 -10.33 31.02 5.96
N THR A 3 -10.27 31.36 4.67
CA THR A 3 -10.44 30.42 3.56
C THR A 3 -9.14 29.64 3.33
N PHE A 4 -9.24 28.32 3.19
CA PHE A 4 -8.14 27.48 2.74
C PHE A 4 -7.86 27.75 1.25
N GLN A 5 -6.67 28.27 0.92
CA GLN A 5 -6.25 28.63 -0.44
C GLN A 5 -4.87 28.02 -0.78
N PRO A 6 -4.76 26.68 -0.86
CA PRO A 6 -3.50 26.05 -1.24
C PRO A 6 -3.19 26.34 -2.71
N LYS A 7 -1.92 26.60 -3.02
CA LYS A 7 -1.45 26.72 -4.41
C LYS A 7 -1.21 25.36 -5.07
N LEU A 8 -1.04 24.32 -4.27
CA LEU A 8 -0.80 22.94 -4.69
C LEU A 8 -1.23 22.00 -3.57
N ILE A 9 -1.78 20.85 -3.96
CA ILE A 9 -2.00 19.70 -3.09
C ILE A 9 -1.37 18.50 -3.79
N MET A 10 -0.49 17.78 -3.09
CA MET A 10 0.07 16.52 -3.55
C MET A 10 -0.43 15.43 -2.60
N ILE A 11 -0.87 14.31 -3.17
CA ILE A 11 -1.47 13.22 -2.42
C ILE A 11 -0.80 11.94 -2.91
N ASP A 12 -0.33 11.15 -1.96
CA ASP A 12 0.15 9.80 -2.24
C ASP A 12 -1.02 8.89 -2.65
N VAL A 13 -0.73 7.75 -3.27
CA VAL A 13 -1.77 6.83 -3.74
C VAL A 13 -1.97 5.73 -2.73
N ASP A 14 -0.96 4.89 -2.54
CA ASP A 14 -1.03 3.68 -1.73
C ASP A 14 -1.16 4.02 -0.23
N GLY A 15 -2.23 3.53 0.40
CA GLY A 15 -2.51 3.83 1.80
C GLY A 15 -3.00 5.26 2.08
N THR A 16 -3.13 6.11 1.05
CA THR A 16 -3.71 7.45 1.17
C THR A 16 -5.01 7.59 0.39
N LEU A 17 -4.98 7.39 -0.94
CA LEU A 17 -6.18 7.42 -1.79
C LEU A 17 -6.80 6.03 -1.96
N VAL A 18 -5.99 4.98 -1.92
CA VAL A 18 -6.41 3.60 -2.17
C VAL A 18 -5.87 2.70 -1.06
N ASP A 19 -6.72 1.89 -0.43
CA ASP A 19 -6.27 0.76 0.40
C ASP A 19 -5.84 -0.38 -0.53
N SER A 20 -4.65 -0.26 -1.10
CA SER A 20 -4.07 -1.21 -2.07
C SER A 20 -3.43 -2.44 -1.39
N VAL A 21 -3.38 -2.47 -0.06
CA VAL A 21 -2.71 -3.54 0.71
C VAL A 21 -3.24 -4.95 0.40
N PRO A 22 -4.56 -5.20 0.26
CA PRO A 22 -5.05 -6.54 -0.08
C PRO A 22 -4.54 -7.06 -1.42
N ASP A 23 -4.52 -6.20 -2.45
CA ASP A 23 -4.06 -6.55 -3.80
C ASP A 23 -2.54 -6.72 -3.85
N LEU A 24 -1.79 -5.86 -3.14
CA LEU A 24 -0.35 -6.00 -2.99
C LEU A 24 0.00 -7.30 -2.27
N ALA A 25 -0.75 -7.67 -1.22
CA ALA A 25 -0.56 -8.91 -0.49
C ALA A 25 -0.81 -10.13 -1.37
N TYR A 26 -1.87 -10.11 -2.17
CA TYR A 26 -2.15 -11.15 -3.16
C TYR A 26 -0.97 -11.32 -4.14
N CYS A 27 -0.51 -10.23 -4.76
CA CYS A 27 0.58 -10.28 -5.73
C CYS A 27 1.89 -10.82 -5.13
N ILE A 28 2.23 -10.38 -3.92
CA ILE A 28 3.40 -10.84 -3.18
C ILE A 28 3.29 -12.33 -2.89
N ASP A 29 2.15 -12.78 -2.37
CA ASP A 29 1.94 -14.18 -2.01
C ASP A 29 1.96 -15.11 -3.23
N GLU A 30 1.39 -14.68 -4.36
CA GLU A 30 1.48 -15.43 -5.62
C GLU A 30 2.92 -15.54 -6.12
N MET A 31 3.74 -14.50 -5.93
CA MET A 31 5.17 -14.56 -6.24
C MET A 31 5.90 -15.51 -5.29
N MET A 32 5.64 -15.46 -3.98
CA MET A 32 6.26 -16.37 -3.00
C MET A 32 5.97 -17.83 -3.36
N GLN A 33 4.73 -18.15 -3.72
CA GLN A 33 4.37 -19.50 -4.15
C GLN A 33 5.13 -19.97 -5.39
N LYS A 34 5.28 -19.11 -6.41
CA LYS A 34 6.06 -19.42 -7.61
C LYS A 34 7.53 -19.72 -7.30
N LEU A 35 8.06 -19.14 -6.22
CA LEU A 35 9.42 -19.37 -5.74
C LEU A 35 9.53 -20.56 -4.77
N GLY A 36 8.43 -21.25 -4.47
CA GLY A 36 8.41 -22.34 -3.48
C GLY A 36 8.54 -21.87 -2.03
N LEU A 37 8.22 -20.60 -1.76
CA LEU A 37 8.29 -19.98 -0.44
C LEU A 37 6.89 -19.87 0.20
N GLN A 38 6.89 -19.67 1.52
CA GLN A 38 5.66 -19.43 2.28
C GLN A 38 5.05 -18.06 1.96
N LYS A 39 3.70 -17.99 2.01
CA LYS A 39 2.96 -16.73 1.96
C LYS A 39 3.25 -15.87 3.17
N TRP A 40 3.22 -14.56 2.99
CA TRP A 40 3.37 -13.58 4.06
C TRP A 40 2.02 -13.08 4.59
N GLY A 41 1.02 -13.03 3.71
CA GLY A 41 -0.33 -12.58 4.04
C GLY A 41 -0.44 -11.07 4.28
N GLU A 42 -1.68 -10.59 4.24
CA GLU A 42 -2.00 -9.16 4.27
C GLU A 42 -1.50 -8.45 5.53
N ALA A 43 -1.67 -9.06 6.71
CA ALA A 43 -1.30 -8.44 7.98
C ALA A 43 0.19 -8.06 8.02
N LYS A 44 1.06 -8.87 7.42
CA LYS A 44 2.49 -8.55 7.34
C LYS A 44 2.78 -7.49 6.29
N VAL A 45 2.17 -7.62 5.11
CA VAL A 45 2.33 -6.69 3.97
C VAL A 45 1.85 -5.29 4.33
N ARG A 46 0.82 -5.15 5.17
CA ARG A 46 0.32 -3.87 5.67
C ARG A 46 1.39 -3.04 6.38
N HIS A 47 2.38 -3.69 6.99
CA HIS A 47 3.50 -3.02 7.65
C HIS A 47 4.68 -2.70 6.71
N TRP A 48 4.59 -3.02 5.42
CA TRP A 48 5.65 -2.76 4.43
C TRP A 48 5.36 -1.54 3.55
N VAL A 49 4.09 -1.26 3.28
CA VAL A 49 3.64 -0.11 2.47
C VAL A 49 3.86 1.18 3.25
N GLY A 50 4.35 2.23 2.57
CA GLY A 50 4.56 3.56 3.16
C GLY A 50 5.87 3.77 3.92
N ASN A 51 6.78 2.79 3.97
CA ASN A 51 8.11 2.94 4.57
C ASN A 51 9.20 3.35 3.54
N GLY A 52 8.80 4.07 2.48
CA GLY A 52 9.70 4.58 1.44
C GLY A 52 10.51 5.79 1.90
#